data_AF-A0A8T5GPG2-F1
#
_entry.id   AF-A0A8T5GPG2-F1
#
_cell.length_a   1.000
_cell.length_b   1.000
_cell.length_c   1.000
_cell.angle_alpha   90.00
_cell.angle_beta   90.00
_cell.angle_gamma   90.00
#
_symmetry.space_group_name_H-M   'P 1'
#
loop_
_entity.id
_entity.type
_entity.pdbx_description
1 polymer ?
#
loop_
_entity_poly.entity_id
_entity_poly.type
_entity_poly.pdbx_seq_one_letter_code
_entity_poly.pdbx_strand_id
1 'polypeptide(L)' 'MEEQIGNKIIPVENIIEAAKDKNISQENVEEVLEKLRRSGDIFEPKRGFIQRL' A
#
# COMPACT_ATOMS: atom_id res chain seq x y z
N MET A 1 -19.82 -7.95 -11.48
CA MET A 1 -19.31 -6.80 -10.70
C MET A 1 -17.86 -7.11 -10.35
N GLU A 2 -16.95 -6.85 -11.29
CA GLU A 2 -15.49 -7.01 -11.10
C GLU A 2 -14.78 -5.75 -11.60
N GLU A 3 -15.44 -4.61 -11.53
CA GLU A 3 -14.91 -3.35 -12.01
C GLU A 3 -14.15 -2.65 -10.88
N GLN A 4 -12.89 -2.30 -11.16
CA GLN A 4 -12.08 -1.24 -10.55
C GLN A 4 -10.95 -1.58 -9.55
N ILE A 5 -10.63 -2.84 -9.25
CA ILE A 5 -9.54 -3.13 -8.29
C ILE A 5 -8.15 -3.12 -8.97
N GLY A 6 -8.09 -3.23 -10.30
CA GLY A 6 -6.82 -3.49 -11.00
C GLY A 6 -5.79 -2.37 -11.05
N ASN A 7 -6.15 -1.09 -10.86
CA ASN A 7 -5.23 0.03 -11.20
C ASN A 7 -5.37 1.28 -10.31
N LYS A 8 -5.90 1.18 -9.09
CA LYS A 8 -6.00 2.36 -8.22
C LYS A 8 -4.65 2.69 -7.58
N ILE A 9 -4.19 3.92 -7.78
CA ILE A 9 -3.07 4.51 -7.07
C ILE A 9 -3.58 4.91 -5.68
N ILE A 10 -3.01 4.32 -4.63
CA ILE A 10 -3.45 4.47 -3.24
C ILE A 10 -2.40 5.30 -2.48
N PRO A 11 -2.77 6.37 -1.74
CA PRO A 11 -1.85 7.07 -0.86
C PRO A 11 -1.37 6.16 0.27
N VAL A 12 -0.07 6.21 0.61
CA VAL A 12 0.49 5.46 1.74
C VAL A 12 -0.17 5.86 3.05
N GLU A 13 -0.49 7.14 3.23
CA GLU A 13 -1.18 7.67 4.41
C GLU A 13 -2.50 6.93 4.66
N ASN A 14 -3.32 6.72 3.63
CA ASN A 14 -4.59 5.99 3.76
C ASN A 14 -4.37 4.53 4.23
N ILE A 15 -3.27 3.91 3.80
CA ILE A 15 -2.91 2.55 4.22
C ILE A 15 -2.54 2.57 5.70
N ILE A 16 -1.74 3.55 6.14
CA ILE A 16 -1.34 3.73 7.54
C ILE A 16 -2.56 4.00 8.43
N GLU A 17 -3.48 4.87 8.00
CA GLU A 17 -4.72 5.16 8.74
C GLU A 17 -5.59 3.90 8.88
N ALA A 18 -5.84 3.18 7.79
CA ALA A 18 -6.62 1.95 7.83
C ALA A 18 -5.94 0.83 8.64
N ALA A 19 -4.61 0.82 8.70
CA ALA A 19 -3.83 -0.12 9.48
C ALA A 19 -3.84 0.23 10.98
N LYS A 20 -3.86 1.52 11.31
CA LYS A 20 -4.01 2.02 12.69
C LYS A 20 -5.34 1.58 13.30
N ASP A 21 -6.42 1.59 12.53
CA ASP A 21 -7.73 1.06 12.97
C ASP A 21 -7.68 -0.44 13.31
N LYS A 22 -6.70 -1.15 12.75
CA LYS A 22 -6.42 -2.57 13.01
C LYS A 22 -5.33 -2.80 14.06
N ASN A 23 -4.92 -1.75 14.80
CA ASN A 23 -3.81 -1.79 15.76
C ASN A 23 -2.47 -2.23 15.15
N ILE A 24 -2.25 -1.97 13.86
CA ILE A 24 -0.97 -2.20 13.19
C ILE A 24 -0.15 -0.92 13.30
N SER A 25 1.07 -1.01 13.82
CA SER A 25 1.98 0.13 13.91
C SER A 25 2.43 0.61 12.53
N GLN A 26 2.73 1.90 12.42
CA GLN A 26 3.27 2.48 11.19
C GLN A 26 4.54 1.75 10.73
N GLU A 27 5.46 1.45 11.66
CA GLU A 27 6.69 0.68 11.38
C GLU A 27 6.39 -0.65 10.68
N ASN A 28 5.40 -1.40 11.18
CA ASN A 28 5.00 -2.67 10.57
C ASN A 28 4.40 -2.48 9.18
N VAL A 29 3.63 -1.40 8.96
CA VAL A 29 3.09 -1.06 7.64
C VAL A 29 4.23 -0.77 6.67
N GLU A 30 5.18 0.08 7.05
CA GLU A 30 6.32 0.45 6.22
C GLU A 30 7.20 -0.76 5.88
N GLU A 31 7.45 -1.65 6.85
CA GLU A 31 8.18 -2.90 6.62
C GLU A 31 7.48 -3.81 5.59
N VAL A 32 6.16 -3.98 5.72
CA VAL A 32 5.37 -4.81 4.79
C VAL A 32 5.33 -4.20 3.40
N LEU A 33 5.16 -2.87 3.29
CA LEU A 33 5.20 -2.18 2.00
C LEU A 33 6.57 -2.31 1.32
N GLU A 34 7.67 -2.24 2.08
CA GLU A 34 9.01 -2.48 1.53
C GLU A 34 9.15 -3.92 0.98
N LYS A 35 8.67 -4.92 1.74
CA LYS A 35 8.67 -6.33 1.30
C LYS A 35 7.89 -6.53 0.01
N LEU A 36 6.68 -5.97 -0.07
CA LEU A 36 5.82 -6.06 -1.27
C LEU A 36 6.43 -5.35 -2.48
N ARG A 37 7.17 -4.25 -2.25
CA ARG A 37 7.91 -3.57 -3.32
C ARG A 37 9.07 -4.40 -3.84
N ARG A 38 9.78 -5.09 -2.95
CA ARG A 38 10.90 -5.98 -3.29
C ARG A 38 10.46 -7.26 -4.02
N SER A 39 9.30 -7.81 -3.67
CA SER A 39 8.72 -8.97 -4.38
C SER A 39 8.14 -8.61 -5.74
N GLY A 40 7.88 -7.32 -5.99
CA GLY A 40 7.25 -6.85 -7.22
C GLY A 40 5.72 -6.94 -7.20
N ASP A 41 5.09 -7.11 -6.03
CA ASP A 41 3.63 -7.09 -5.90
C ASP A 41 3.07 -5.67 -6.02
N ILE A 42 3.85 -4.67 -5.60
CA ILE A 42 3.49 -3.25 -5.66
C ILE A 42 4.66 -2.40 -6.16
N PHE A 43 4.35 -1.21 -6.64
CA PHE A 43 5.33 -0.19 -6.98
C PHE A 43 4.86 1.21 -6.57
N GLU A 44 5.81 2.14 -6.52
CA GLU A 44 5.59 3.53 -6.14
C GLU A 44 5.68 4.43 -7.39
N PRO A 45 4.58 4.65 -8.14
CA PRO A 45 4.60 5.49 -9.35
C PRO A 45 4.97 6.96 -9.08
N LYS A 46 4.68 7.43 -7.87
CA LYS A 46 5.04 8.76 -7.37
C LYS A 46 5.21 8.70 -5.85
N ARG A 47 6.01 9.62 -5.30
CA ARG A 47 6.36 9.63 -3.88
C ARG A 47 5.12 9.56 -2.98
N GLY A 48 5.07 8.57 -2.09
CA GLY A 48 3.98 8.40 -1.13
C GLY A 48 2.69 7.81 -1.69
N PHE A 49 2.71 7.26 -2.91
CA PHE A 49 1.58 6.55 -3.49
C PHE A 49 2.00 5.20 -4.05
N ILE A 50 1.16 4.20 -3.86
CA ILE A 50 1.43 2.82 -4.21
C ILE A 50 0.37 2.30 -5.18
N GLN A 51 0.80 1.52 -6.16
CA GLN A 51 -0.07 0.79 -7.07
C GLN A 51 0.36 -0.68 -7.08
N ARG A 52 -0.62 -1.58 -7.15
CA ARG A 52 -0.38 -3.01 -7.32
C ARG A 52 0.02 -3.30 -8.77
N LEU A 53 1.02 -4.16 -8.98
CA LEU A 53 1.44 -4.65 -10.30
C LEU A 53 0.56 -5.82 -10.78
#